data_AF-A0A945DGM8-F1
#
_entry.id   AF-A0A945DGM8-F1
#
_cell.length_a   1.000
_cell.length_b   1.000
_cell.length_c   1.000
_cell.angle_alpha   90.00
_cell.angle_beta   90.00
_cell.angle_gamma   90.00
#
_symmetry.space_group_name_H-M   'P 1'
#
loop_
_entity.id
_entity.type
_entity.pdbx_description
1 polymer ?
#
loop_
_entity_poly.entity_id
_entity_poly.type
_entity_poly.pdbx_seq_one_letter_code
_entity_poly.pdbx_strand_id
1 'polypeptide(L)'
;MLDRAKLAQTVAEAATRVFPRTRRYGMEVARLLWQRVLKNPLMLDAVLEDGAHSRPLEEISATRKIEPISDGYTAVGVDGSQVYADQTADSVPCVLINIGGIVLKYGETSSATLFSEPKVIVPEDCHGVPGGRHLSHEFVDFLREQRELEHAFEKSKRELRDCRGVCFLDGTLIFGFLAEKPPMVAKYFLGKYMEALSKFCDHGIPHVAYISSSRSRDIVRLLESLVESEMMPDEIGAEELSSEAWRLYNFDYVFDVDVLSNSLPHFHRTAWFESRAPIIVGKPGYPEALRVAFCYANVGAEIVRLEIPMWLFKSTTCNEVLGMTLDQALKGHGYPVAISESHEQAVVRGADRDFFVSLLEQHGIGLGVNSSMSQKAFKKRIVAV
;
A
#
# COMPACT_ATOMS: atom_id res chain seq x y z
N MET A 1 22.11 22.84 17.27
CA MET A 1 21.87 23.23 15.86
C MET A 1 22.82 22.43 14.99
N LEU A 2 22.35 21.80 13.91
CA LEU A 2 23.19 20.96 13.04
C LEU A 2 24.23 21.83 12.30
N ASP A 3 25.49 21.44 12.32
CA ASP A 3 26.56 22.12 11.58
C ASP A 3 26.47 21.77 10.09
N ARG A 4 25.83 22.66 9.33
CA ARG A 4 25.53 22.46 7.90
C ARG A 4 26.79 22.37 7.03
N ALA A 5 27.88 23.03 7.43
CA ALA A 5 29.13 23.01 6.67
C ALA A 5 29.83 21.65 6.80
N LYS A 6 29.92 21.12 8.02
CA LYS A 6 30.43 19.76 8.25
C LYS A 6 29.57 18.70 7.59
N LEU A 7 28.24 18.84 7.64
CA LEU A 7 27.33 17.94 6.93
C LEU A 7 27.61 17.92 5.43
N ALA A 8 27.72 19.09 4.80
CA ALA A 8 28.01 19.19 3.37
C ALA A 8 29.33 18.51 2.99
N GLN A 9 30.37 18.71 3.81
CA GLN A 9 31.67 18.05 3.62
C GLN A 9 31.55 16.52 3.75
N THR A 10 30.93 16.01 4.81
CA THR A 10 30.76 14.56 5.01
C THR A 10 29.90 13.92 3.91
N VAL A 11 28.88 14.62 3.40
CA VAL A 11 28.09 14.16 2.24
C VAL A 11 28.94 14.11 0.98
N ALA A 12 29.79 15.11 0.72
CA ALA A 12 30.70 15.11 -0.44
C ALA A 12 31.72 13.96 -0.37
N GLU A 13 32.31 13.70 0.80
CA GLU A 13 33.24 12.58 1.04
C GLU A 13 32.55 11.21 0.93
N ALA A 14 31.24 11.15 1.15
CA ALA A 14 30.43 9.94 1.01
C ALA A 14 29.76 9.84 -0.37
N ALA A 15 29.79 10.87 -1.22
CA ALA A 15 28.93 10.98 -2.40
C ALA A 15 29.01 9.76 -3.35
N THR A 16 30.20 9.22 -3.60
CA THR A 16 30.38 8.03 -4.45
C THR A 16 29.87 6.73 -3.82
N ARG A 17 29.76 6.68 -2.49
CA ARG A 17 29.17 5.57 -1.71
C ARG A 17 27.68 5.76 -1.47
N VAL A 18 27.22 7.01 -1.39
CA VAL A 18 25.81 7.39 -1.25
C VAL A 18 25.07 7.26 -2.58
N PHE A 19 25.75 7.55 -3.70
CA PHE A 19 25.24 7.41 -5.06
C PHE A 19 26.10 6.41 -5.85
N PRO A 20 26.15 5.14 -5.44
CA PRO A 20 26.97 4.15 -6.12
C PRO A 20 26.44 3.96 -7.55
N ARG A 21 27.36 3.92 -8.53
CA ARG A 21 27.01 3.67 -9.94
C ARG A 21 26.37 2.29 -10.15
N THR A 22 26.50 1.38 -9.19
CA THR A 22 25.95 0.02 -9.19
C THR A 22 24.42 0.02 -9.38
N ARG A 23 23.69 0.99 -8.79
CA ARG A 23 22.25 1.13 -9.02
C ARG A 23 21.95 1.47 -10.48
N ARG A 24 22.71 2.39 -11.07
CA ARG A 24 22.56 2.77 -12.48
C ARG A 24 22.81 1.56 -13.38
N TYR A 25 23.89 0.81 -13.13
CA TYR A 25 24.18 -0.40 -13.89
C TYR A 25 23.10 -1.47 -13.70
N GLY A 26 22.57 -1.64 -12.48
CA GLY A 26 21.42 -2.50 -12.21
C GLY A 26 20.19 -2.11 -13.03
N MET A 27 19.88 -0.81 -13.14
CA MET A 27 18.78 -0.33 -13.98
C MET A 27 19.02 -0.60 -15.47
N GLU A 28 20.23 -0.38 -15.96
CA GLU A 28 20.60 -0.63 -17.36
C GLU A 28 20.44 -2.12 -17.72
N VAL A 29 20.99 -3.00 -16.88
CA VAL A 29 20.86 -4.46 -17.03
C VAL A 29 19.40 -4.91 -16.93
N ALA A 30 18.66 -4.48 -15.91
CA ALA A 30 17.26 -4.87 -15.73
C ALA A 30 16.39 -4.47 -16.92
N ARG A 31 16.59 -3.25 -17.46
CA ARG A 31 15.84 -2.77 -18.63
C ARG A 31 16.16 -3.57 -19.89
N LEU A 32 17.43 -3.89 -20.12
CA LEU A 32 17.83 -4.73 -21.25
C LEU A 32 17.18 -6.12 -21.14
N LEU A 33 17.32 -6.78 -20.00
CA LEU A 33 16.73 -8.10 -19.76
C LEU A 33 15.21 -8.07 -19.92
N TRP A 34 14.54 -7.06 -19.37
CA TRP A 34 13.09 -6.91 -19.53
C TRP A 34 12.70 -6.77 -21.01
N GLN A 35 13.42 -5.96 -21.79
CA GLN A 35 13.17 -5.86 -23.23
C GLN A 35 13.36 -7.19 -23.97
N ARG A 36 14.31 -8.03 -23.55
CA ARG A 36 14.51 -9.38 -24.11
C ARG A 36 13.37 -10.31 -23.73
N VAL A 37 12.96 -10.33 -22.47
CA VAL A 37 11.78 -11.07 -21.98
C VAL A 37 10.53 -10.68 -22.77
N LEU A 38 10.29 -9.39 -23.01
CA LEU A 38 9.13 -8.93 -23.79
C LEU A 38 9.18 -9.42 -25.26
N LYS A 39 10.37 -9.63 -25.84
CA LYS A 39 10.55 -10.15 -27.21
C LYS A 39 10.51 -11.67 -27.26
N ASN A 40 10.97 -12.35 -26.21
CA ASN A 40 10.99 -13.80 -26.08
C ASN A 40 10.52 -14.22 -24.67
N PRO A 41 9.19 -14.25 -24.42
CA PRO A 41 8.65 -14.61 -23.10
C PRO A 41 9.06 -15.98 -22.57
N LEU A 42 9.42 -16.92 -23.46
CA LEU A 42 9.82 -18.28 -23.11
C LEU A 42 11.09 -18.34 -22.24
N MET A 43 11.89 -17.27 -22.23
CA MET A 43 13.06 -17.15 -21.34
C MET A 43 12.69 -17.31 -19.86
N LEU A 44 11.45 -16.97 -19.49
CA LEU A 44 10.99 -17.08 -18.10
C LEU A 44 10.36 -18.42 -17.74
N ASP A 45 10.21 -19.37 -18.68
CA ASP A 45 9.51 -20.63 -18.41
C ASP A 45 10.15 -21.39 -17.24
N ALA A 46 11.48 -21.57 -17.27
CA ALA A 46 12.22 -22.25 -16.21
C ALA A 46 12.15 -21.50 -14.86
N VAL A 47 12.16 -20.16 -14.89
CA VAL A 47 12.08 -19.32 -13.69
C VAL A 47 10.68 -19.37 -13.07
N LEU A 48 9.63 -19.44 -13.90
CA LEU A 48 8.24 -19.42 -13.42
C LEU A 48 7.77 -20.80 -12.92
N GLU A 49 8.44 -21.89 -13.31
CA GLU A 49 8.12 -23.26 -12.88
C GLU A 49 8.37 -23.51 -11.38
N ASP A 50 9.28 -22.77 -10.75
CA ASP A 50 9.65 -22.96 -9.33
C ASP A 50 8.54 -22.56 -8.33
N GLY A 51 7.55 -21.78 -8.80
CA GLY A 51 6.45 -21.28 -8.00
C GLY A 51 6.85 -20.29 -6.91
N ALA A 52 8.02 -19.66 -6.97
CA ALA A 52 8.49 -18.62 -6.06
C ALA A 52 8.09 -17.21 -6.53
N HIS A 53 7.92 -17.02 -7.84
CA HIS A 53 7.71 -15.69 -8.45
C HIS A 53 6.26 -15.38 -8.81
N SER A 54 5.89 -14.10 -8.72
CA SER A 54 4.59 -13.61 -9.17
C SER A 54 4.29 -14.05 -10.61
N ARG A 55 3.12 -14.66 -10.81
CA ARG A 55 2.79 -15.39 -12.05
C ARG A 55 2.01 -14.50 -13.01
N PRO A 56 2.41 -14.35 -14.28
CA PRO A 56 1.60 -13.64 -15.27
C PRO A 56 0.19 -14.26 -15.40
N LEU A 57 -0.83 -13.42 -15.38
CA LEU A 57 -2.24 -13.75 -15.64
C LEU A 57 -2.66 -13.43 -17.07
N GLU A 58 -1.90 -12.58 -17.74
CA GLU A 58 -1.96 -12.30 -19.17
C GLU A 58 -0.61 -12.63 -19.81
N GLU A 59 -0.50 -12.57 -21.14
CA GLU A 59 0.79 -12.62 -21.82
C GLU A 59 1.73 -11.56 -21.23
N ILE A 60 2.95 -11.93 -20.80
CA ILE A 60 3.83 -11.00 -20.06
C ILE A 60 4.23 -9.77 -20.89
N SER A 61 4.25 -9.92 -22.22
CA SER A 61 4.49 -8.86 -23.19
C SER A 61 3.33 -7.87 -23.32
N ALA A 62 2.16 -8.20 -22.77
CA ALA A 62 0.94 -7.43 -22.94
C ALA A 62 1.10 -6.02 -22.36
N THR A 63 0.86 -5.04 -23.23
CA THR A 63 0.75 -3.63 -22.86
C THR A 63 -0.63 -3.16 -23.29
N ARG A 64 -1.48 -2.79 -22.34
CA ARG A 64 -2.88 -2.45 -22.61
C ARG A 64 -3.17 -1.00 -22.27
N LYS A 65 -3.79 -0.28 -23.20
CA LYS A 65 -4.27 1.08 -22.97
C LYS A 65 -5.39 1.07 -21.93
N ILE A 66 -5.35 2.03 -21.01
CA ILE A 66 -6.42 2.36 -20.07
C ILE A 66 -7.03 3.66 -20.57
N GLU A 67 -8.36 3.69 -20.66
CA GLU A 67 -9.09 4.90 -21.01
C GLU A 67 -9.78 5.43 -19.76
N PRO A 68 -9.61 6.73 -19.42
CA PRO A 68 -10.31 7.31 -18.29
C PRO A 68 -11.81 7.26 -18.57
N ILE A 69 -12.59 7.06 -17.51
CA ILE A 69 -14.04 6.97 -17.66
C ILE A 69 -14.64 8.34 -18.01
N SER A 70 -15.52 8.40 -19.01
CA SER A 70 -16.19 9.64 -19.43
C SER A 70 -17.51 9.89 -18.72
N ASP A 71 -18.20 8.82 -18.34
CA ASP A 71 -19.53 8.89 -17.74
C ASP A 71 -19.44 9.08 -16.22
N GLY A 72 -20.55 9.44 -15.57
CA GLY A 72 -20.61 9.63 -14.11
C GLY A 72 -20.36 8.36 -13.29
N TYR A 73 -19.67 8.47 -12.16
CA TYR A 73 -19.38 7.35 -11.26
C TYR A 73 -19.19 7.83 -9.82
N THR A 74 -19.19 6.89 -8.87
CA THR A 74 -18.91 7.16 -7.45
C THR A 74 -17.53 6.64 -7.05
N ALA A 75 -16.71 7.47 -6.43
CA ALA A 75 -15.46 7.07 -5.79
C ALA A 75 -15.60 7.17 -4.27
N VAL A 76 -15.22 6.11 -3.57
CA VAL A 76 -15.17 6.08 -2.10
C VAL A 76 -13.71 5.96 -1.67
N GLY A 77 -13.27 6.79 -0.74
CA GLY A 77 -11.95 6.71 -0.12
C GLY A 77 -12.09 6.70 1.39
N VAL A 78 -11.32 5.85 2.06
CA VAL A 78 -11.26 5.76 3.52
C VAL A 78 -9.81 5.62 3.92
N ASP A 79 -9.42 6.35 4.96
CA ASP A 79 -8.10 6.30 5.58
C ASP A 79 -8.28 6.43 7.10
N GLY A 80 -7.23 6.17 7.86
CA GLY A 80 -7.25 6.23 9.31
C GLY A 80 -5.94 6.70 9.89
N SER A 81 -6.03 7.36 11.04
CA SER A 81 -4.85 7.74 11.82
C SER A 81 -5.08 7.47 13.30
N GLN A 82 -4.00 7.50 14.08
CA GLN A 82 -4.00 7.03 15.45
C GLN A 82 -3.11 7.88 16.35
N VAL A 83 -3.50 7.95 17.61
CA VAL A 83 -2.72 8.50 18.72
C VAL A 83 -2.45 7.35 19.67
N TYR A 84 -1.19 6.97 19.82
CA TYR A 84 -0.79 5.88 20.70
C TYR A 84 -0.92 6.27 22.18
N ALA A 85 -1.06 5.24 23.02
CA ALA A 85 -1.08 5.42 24.45
C ALA A 85 0.32 5.82 24.91
N ASP A 86 0.40 6.75 25.87
CA ASP A 86 1.65 6.95 26.58
C ASP A 86 1.96 5.67 27.37
N GLN A 87 3.21 5.22 27.33
CA GLN A 87 3.68 4.02 28.03
C GLN A 87 4.25 4.33 29.41
N THR A 88 4.18 5.59 29.87
CA THR A 88 4.58 5.96 31.22
C THR A 88 3.57 5.49 32.26
N ALA A 89 4.07 5.03 33.41
CA ALA A 89 3.29 4.39 34.47
C ALA A 89 2.16 5.25 35.07
N ASP A 90 2.19 6.57 34.85
CA ASP A 90 1.20 7.51 35.41
C ASP A 90 0.09 7.86 34.40
N SER A 91 0.19 7.43 33.14
CA SER A 91 -0.72 7.81 32.05
C SER A 91 -1.99 6.97 31.99
N VAL A 92 -3.07 7.54 31.44
CA VAL A 92 -4.31 6.80 31.14
C VAL A 92 -4.04 5.96 29.90
N PRO A 93 -4.09 4.61 29.98
CA PRO A 93 -3.76 3.75 28.86
C PRO A 93 -4.91 3.76 27.87
N CYS A 94 -4.97 4.77 27.00
CA CYS A 94 -6.00 4.86 25.96
C CYS A 94 -5.38 5.32 24.64
N VAL A 95 -6.00 4.90 23.54
CA VAL A 95 -5.64 5.34 22.19
C VAL A 95 -6.82 6.01 21.53
N LEU A 96 -6.53 6.94 20.63
CA LEU A 96 -7.51 7.49 19.70
C LEU A 96 -7.23 6.89 18.34
N ILE A 97 -8.25 6.32 17.70
CA ILE A 97 -8.23 6.00 16.27
C ILE A 97 -9.29 6.87 15.61
N ASN A 98 -8.90 7.61 14.59
CA ASN A 98 -9.81 8.37 13.76
C ASN A 98 -9.88 7.78 12.36
N ILE A 99 -11.09 7.46 11.90
CA ILE A 99 -11.32 7.00 10.53
C ILE A 99 -11.94 8.14 9.74
N GLY A 100 -11.24 8.60 8.71
CA GLY A 100 -11.70 9.65 7.82
C GLY A 100 -12.04 9.09 6.45
N GLY A 101 -12.89 9.79 5.72
CA GLY A 101 -13.17 9.39 4.36
C GLY A 101 -14.02 10.35 3.57
N ILE A 102 -14.20 9.99 2.32
CA ILE A 102 -14.94 10.78 1.34
C ILE A 102 -15.74 9.89 0.40
N VAL A 103 -16.89 10.40 -0.04
CA VAL A 103 -17.67 9.87 -1.15
C VAL A 103 -17.79 10.96 -2.20
N LEU A 104 -17.19 10.74 -3.36
CA LEU A 104 -17.23 11.64 -4.51
C LEU A 104 -18.18 11.05 -5.55
N LYS A 105 -19.24 11.78 -5.89
CA LYS A 105 -20.17 11.42 -6.98
C LYS A 105 -19.91 12.35 -8.15
N TYR A 106 -19.50 11.78 -9.27
CA TYR A 106 -19.32 12.49 -10.54
C TYR A 106 -20.52 12.20 -11.44
N GLY A 107 -21.05 13.22 -12.09
CA GLY A 107 -22.20 13.12 -12.99
C GLY A 107 -22.81 14.49 -13.25
N GLU A 108 -24.06 14.51 -13.72
CA GLU A 108 -24.80 15.77 -13.97
C GLU A 108 -24.88 16.64 -12.72
N THR A 109 -25.13 16.01 -11.56
CA THR A 109 -25.06 16.65 -10.25
C THR A 109 -23.91 16.03 -9.46
N SER A 110 -22.75 16.67 -9.52
CA SER A 110 -21.59 16.22 -8.75
C SER A 110 -21.73 16.61 -7.27
N SER A 111 -21.28 15.74 -6.36
CA SER A 111 -21.33 15.99 -4.92
C SER A 111 -20.16 15.35 -4.18
N ALA A 112 -19.75 15.95 -3.07
CA ALA A 112 -18.75 15.39 -2.16
C ALA A 112 -19.32 15.28 -0.75
N THR A 113 -19.21 14.11 -0.13
CA THR A 113 -19.58 13.88 1.27
C THR A 113 -18.36 13.44 2.05
N LEU A 114 -17.92 14.28 2.99
CA LEU A 114 -16.77 14.04 3.86
C LEU A 114 -17.24 13.50 5.21
N PHE A 115 -16.44 12.67 5.86
CA PHE A 115 -16.70 12.22 7.23
C PHE A 115 -15.40 11.99 8.02
N SER A 116 -15.52 12.08 9.35
CA SER A 116 -14.44 11.82 10.30
C SER A 116 -15.07 11.20 11.56
N GLU A 117 -14.64 9.99 11.90
CA GLU A 117 -15.24 9.14 12.94
C GLU A 117 -14.18 8.78 14.00
N PRO A 118 -13.95 9.65 15.00
CA PRO A 118 -12.99 9.40 16.08
C PRO A 118 -13.53 8.42 17.11
N LYS A 119 -12.67 7.49 17.56
CA LYS A 119 -12.99 6.53 18.61
C LYS A 119 -11.83 6.35 19.59
N VAL A 120 -12.12 6.60 20.86
CA VAL A 120 -11.23 6.27 21.97
C VAL A 120 -11.35 4.78 22.29
N ILE A 121 -10.22 4.13 22.54
CA ILE A 121 -10.12 2.70 22.82
C ILE A 121 -9.32 2.53 24.10
N VAL A 122 -9.85 1.70 25.00
CA VAL A 122 -9.21 1.33 26.27
C VAL A 122 -8.90 -0.18 26.31
N PRO A 123 -8.02 -0.66 27.20
CA PRO A 123 -7.64 -2.07 27.27
C PRO A 123 -8.83 -2.99 27.49
N GLU A 124 -9.87 -2.50 28.17
CA GLU A 124 -11.13 -3.21 28.40
C GLU A 124 -11.92 -3.48 27.11
N ASP A 125 -11.78 -2.63 26.09
CA ASP A 125 -12.39 -2.88 24.77
C ASP A 125 -11.70 -4.03 24.02
N CYS A 126 -10.50 -4.42 24.46
CA CYS A 126 -9.60 -5.30 23.73
C CYS A 126 -9.40 -6.66 24.42
N HIS A 127 -10.31 -7.05 25.32
CA HIS A 127 -10.25 -8.32 26.03
C HIS A 127 -10.20 -9.51 25.06
N GLY A 128 -9.24 -10.41 25.29
CA GLY A 128 -9.06 -11.63 24.48
C GLY A 128 -8.36 -11.42 23.13
N VAL A 129 -7.92 -10.20 22.82
CA VAL A 129 -7.19 -9.90 21.58
C VAL A 129 -5.68 -9.90 21.82
N PRO A 130 -4.86 -10.60 21.00
CA PRO A 130 -3.40 -10.55 21.13
C PRO A 130 -2.87 -9.10 21.05
N GLY A 131 -2.09 -8.69 22.05
CA GLY A 131 -1.54 -7.31 22.15
C GLY A 131 -2.53 -6.25 22.68
N GLY A 132 -3.83 -6.57 22.75
CA GLY A 132 -4.87 -5.61 23.11
C GLY A 132 -4.80 -5.08 24.54
N ARG A 133 -4.37 -5.92 25.49
CA ARG A 133 -4.30 -5.54 26.92
C ARG A 133 -3.29 -4.43 27.23
N HIS A 134 -2.30 -4.23 26.35
CA HIS A 134 -1.23 -3.24 26.53
C HIS A 134 -1.30 -2.13 25.47
N LEU A 135 -2.28 -2.18 24.56
CA LEU A 135 -2.42 -1.26 23.43
C LEU A 135 -1.07 -1.04 22.72
N SER A 136 -0.35 -2.13 22.41
CA SER A 136 0.95 -2.02 21.73
C SER A 136 0.78 -1.30 20.38
N HIS A 137 1.81 -0.59 19.91
CA HIS A 137 1.74 0.14 18.64
C HIS A 137 1.27 -0.76 17.49
N GLU A 138 1.88 -1.94 17.39
CA GLU A 138 1.49 -2.96 16.42
C GLU A 138 0.00 -3.35 16.52
N PHE A 139 -0.53 -3.55 17.73
CA PHE A 139 -1.96 -3.84 17.92
C PHE A 139 -2.85 -2.68 17.45
N VAL A 140 -2.46 -1.45 17.76
CA VAL A 140 -3.20 -0.24 17.38
C VAL A 140 -3.18 -0.07 15.86
N ASP A 141 -2.04 -0.34 15.21
CA ASP A 141 -1.90 -0.29 13.75
C ASP A 141 -2.84 -1.31 13.08
N PHE A 142 -2.91 -2.55 13.61
CA PHE A 142 -3.88 -3.55 13.12
C PHE A 142 -5.32 -3.13 13.33
N LEU A 143 -5.63 -2.57 14.49
CA LEU A 143 -7.00 -2.16 14.82
C LEU A 143 -7.46 -0.99 13.95
N ARG A 144 -6.54 -0.07 13.63
CA ARG A 144 -6.76 0.99 12.67
C ARG A 144 -7.04 0.42 11.28
N GLU A 145 -6.15 -0.43 10.77
CA GLU A 145 -6.31 -1.06 9.45
C GLU A 145 -7.64 -1.84 9.32
N GLN A 146 -7.98 -2.63 10.34
CA GLN A 146 -9.23 -3.37 10.37
C GLN A 146 -10.43 -2.40 10.28
N ARG A 147 -10.38 -1.30 11.02
CA ARG A 147 -11.45 -0.29 11.02
C ARG A 147 -11.55 0.46 9.70
N GLU A 148 -10.42 0.82 9.10
CA GLU A 148 -10.40 1.44 7.77
C GLU A 148 -11.13 0.55 6.76
N LEU A 149 -10.78 -0.73 6.72
CA LEU A 149 -11.39 -1.68 5.78
C LEU A 149 -12.88 -1.94 6.08
N GLU A 150 -13.27 -2.00 7.36
CA GLU A 150 -14.68 -2.11 7.77
C GLU A 150 -15.50 -0.88 7.35
N HIS A 151 -14.99 0.34 7.56
CA HIS A 151 -15.68 1.56 7.15
C HIS A 151 -15.70 1.71 5.63
N ALA A 152 -14.61 1.36 4.94
CA ALA A 152 -14.53 1.30 3.48
C ALA A 152 -15.63 0.39 2.92
N PHE A 153 -15.81 -0.79 3.51
CA PHE A 153 -16.90 -1.70 3.13
C PHE A 153 -18.28 -1.09 3.39
N GLU A 154 -18.56 -0.60 4.60
CA GLU A 154 -19.90 -0.10 4.96
C GLU A 154 -20.30 1.12 4.11
N LYS A 155 -19.38 2.08 3.90
CA LYS A 155 -19.62 3.23 3.03
C LYS A 155 -19.81 2.79 1.58
N SER A 156 -18.98 1.88 1.08
CA SER A 156 -19.09 1.38 -0.29
C SER A 156 -20.38 0.59 -0.52
N LYS A 157 -20.78 -0.25 0.43
CA LYS A 157 -22.03 -1.02 0.35
C LYS A 157 -23.24 -0.10 0.25
N ARG A 158 -23.23 1.01 0.98
CA ARG A 158 -24.30 2.01 0.94
C ARG A 158 -24.30 2.80 -0.37
N GLU A 159 -23.14 3.28 -0.80
CA GLU A 159 -23.05 4.27 -1.88
C GLU A 159 -22.93 3.64 -3.26
N LEU A 160 -22.43 2.41 -3.39
CA LEU A 160 -22.16 1.72 -4.65
C LEU A 160 -23.22 0.68 -5.03
N ARG A 161 -24.31 0.54 -4.25
CA ARG A 161 -25.32 -0.51 -4.45
C ARG A 161 -25.96 -0.49 -5.85
N ASP A 162 -26.31 0.70 -6.33
CA ASP A 162 -27.10 0.89 -7.56
C ASP A 162 -26.43 1.89 -8.52
N CYS A 163 -25.12 2.10 -8.35
CA CYS A 163 -24.37 2.98 -9.23
C CYS A 163 -22.99 2.40 -9.54
N ARG A 164 -22.45 2.78 -10.70
CA ARG A 164 -21.08 2.46 -11.06
C ARG A 164 -20.13 3.20 -10.12
N GLY A 165 -19.19 2.48 -9.53
CA GLY A 165 -18.21 3.10 -8.67
C GLY A 165 -17.14 2.15 -8.18
N VAL A 166 -16.20 2.71 -7.41
CA VAL A 166 -15.03 2.01 -6.91
C VAL A 166 -14.65 2.54 -5.53
N CYS A 167 -14.25 1.62 -4.65
CA CYS A 167 -13.58 1.95 -3.40
C CYS A 167 -12.06 1.97 -3.62
N PHE A 168 -11.42 3.07 -3.23
CA PHE A 168 -9.97 3.19 -3.22
C PHE A 168 -9.44 2.84 -1.83
N LEU A 169 -8.38 2.05 -1.81
CA LEU A 169 -7.61 1.70 -0.61
C LEU A 169 -6.20 2.24 -0.78
N ASP A 170 -5.67 2.91 0.24
CA ASP A 170 -4.29 3.40 0.22
C ASP A 170 -3.33 2.30 0.68
N GLY A 171 -2.31 2.02 -0.13
CA GLY A 171 -1.36 0.96 0.16
C GLY A 171 -1.77 -0.41 -0.39
N THR A 172 -1.10 -1.45 0.11
CA THR A 172 -1.14 -2.80 -0.49
C THR A 172 -2.20 -3.70 0.13
N LEU A 173 -2.81 -4.55 -0.70
CA LEU A 173 -3.65 -5.67 -0.25
C LEU A 173 -2.81 -6.84 0.30
N ILE A 174 -1.48 -6.76 0.18
CA ILE A 174 -0.56 -7.80 0.63
C ILE A 174 -0.10 -7.47 2.05
N PHE A 175 -0.74 -8.12 3.02
CA PHE A 175 -0.45 -7.91 4.44
C PHE A 175 0.83 -8.64 4.92
N GLY A 176 1.95 -8.38 4.23
CA GLY A 176 3.21 -9.13 4.31
C GLY A 176 3.91 -9.07 5.67
N PHE A 177 3.74 -7.97 6.42
CA PHE A 177 4.38 -7.82 7.73
C PHE A 177 3.90 -8.83 8.77
N LEU A 178 2.75 -9.47 8.55
CA LEU A 178 2.28 -10.59 9.38
C LEU A 178 3.19 -11.82 9.28
N ALA A 179 3.93 -11.98 8.19
CA ALA A 179 4.81 -13.13 8.00
C ALA A 179 5.93 -13.20 9.06
N GLU A 180 6.33 -12.07 9.63
CA GLU A 180 7.38 -11.98 10.65
C GLU A 180 6.84 -12.10 12.08
N LYS A 181 5.51 -12.20 12.25
CA LYS A 181 4.85 -12.20 13.56
C LYS A 181 4.70 -13.61 14.12
N PRO A 182 4.53 -13.75 15.46
CA PRO A 182 4.24 -15.05 16.07
C PRO A 182 3.02 -15.71 15.41
N PRO A 183 3.04 -17.04 15.13
CA PRO A 183 2.01 -17.70 14.33
C PRO A 183 0.57 -17.49 14.80
N MET A 184 0.35 -17.44 16.13
CA MET A 184 -0.97 -17.19 16.70
C MET A 184 -1.48 -15.76 16.44
N VAL A 185 -0.57 -14.78 16.49
CA VAL A 185 -0.86 -13.37 16.22
C VAL A 185 -1.15 -13.18 14.72
N ALA A 186 -0.26 -13.72 13.87
CA ALA A 186 -0.44 -13.69 12.43
C ALA A 186 -1.76 -14.32 12.00
N LYS A 187 -2.09 -15.51 12.53
CA LYS A 187 -3.35 -16.20 12.23
C LYS A 187 -4.58 -15.39 12.65
N TYR A 188 -4.54 -14.75 13.81
CA TYR A 188 -5.66 -13.95 14.30
C TYR A 188 -5.93 -12.74 13.39
N PHE A 189 -4.90 -11.90 13.17
CA PHE A 189 -5.07 -10.68 12.37
C PHE A 189 -5.32 -10.97 10.90
N LEU A 190 -4.65 -11.98 10.33
CA LEU A 190 -4.93 -12.39 8.95
C LEU A 190 -6.39 -12.86 8.82
N GLY A 191 -6.91 -13.61 9.80
CA GLY A 191 -8.31 -14.02 9.81
C GLY A 191 -9.27 -12.83 9.79
N LYS A 192 -9.02 -11.81 10.62
CA LYS A 192 -9.83 -10.57 10.64
C LYS A 192 -9.75 -9.77 9.36
N TYR A 193 -8.55 -9.64 8.80
CA TYR A 193 -8.35 -8.98 7.52
C TYR A 193 -9.08 -9.70 6.38
N MET A 194 -9.03 -11.04 6.35
CA MET A 194 -9.76 -11.85 5.37
C MET A 194 -11.28 -11.76 5.54
N GLU A 195 -11.80 -11.76 6.77
CA GLU A 195 -13.22 -11.55 7.07
C GLU A 195 -13.72 -10.19 6.55
N ALA A 196 -12.90 -9.14 6.65
CA ALA A 196 -13.25 -7.81 6.15
C ALA A 196 -13.18 -7.75 4.60
N LEU A 197 -12.11 -8.29 3.98
CA LEU A 197 -11.98 -8.33 2.53
C LEU A 197 -13.04 -9.21 1.86
N SER A 198 -13.44 -10.33 2.48
CA SER A 198 -14.45 -11.22 1.91
C SER A 198 -15.79 -10.52 1.72
N LYS A 199 -16.14 -9.58 2.61
CA LYS A 199 -17.39 -8.81 2.49
C LYS A 199 -17.48 -8.05 1.16
N PHE A 200 -16.38 -7.50 0.65
CA PHE A 200 -16.36 -6.84 -0.66
C PHE A 200 -16.66 -7.84 -1.78
N CYS A 201 -16.06 -9.03 -1.73
CA CYS A 201 -16.31 -10.11 -2.69
C CYS A 201 -17.78 -10.57 -2.63
N ASP A 202 -18.29 -10.85 -1.43
CA ASP A 202 -19.65 -11.38 -1.21
C ASP A 202 -20.74 -10.41 -1.69
N HIS A 203 -20.45 -9.11 -1.70
CA HIS A 203 -21.38 -8.07 -2.15
C HIS A 203 -21.04 -7.52 -3.55
N GLY A 204 -20.01 -8.04 -4.22
CA GLY A 204 -19.56 -7.59 -5.54
C GLY A 204 -19.12 -6.12 -5.58
N ILE A 205 -18.54 -5.60 -4.49
CA ILE A 205 -18.12 -4.20 -4.37
C ILE A 205 -16.74 -3.99 -5.01
N PRO A 206 -16.63 -3.26 -6.13
CA PRO A 206 -15.36 -3.03 -6.78
C PRO A 206 -14.43 -2.18 -5.90
N HIS A 207 -13.19 -2.64 -5.72
CA HIS A 207 -12.18 -1.92 -4.96
C HIS A 207 -10.79 -2.10 -5.58
N VAL A 208 -9.95 -1.10 -5.39
CA VAL A 208 -8.58 -1.06 -5.90
C VAL A 208 -7.65 -0.46 -4.85
N ALA A 209 -6.56 -1.16 -4.60
CA ALA A 209 -5.44 -0.64 -3.85
C ALA A 209 -4.52 0.13 -4.78
N TYR A 210 -4.20 1.36 -4.40
CA TYR A 210 -3.36 2.27 -5.18
C TYR A 210 -2.03 2.48 -4.47
N ILE A 211 -0.93 2.12 -5.12
CA ILE A 211 0.42 2.24 -4.56
C ILE A 211 1.24 3.18 -5.45
N SER A 212 1.32 4.45 -5.05
CA SER A 212 2.24 5.45 -5.60
C SER A 212 3.68 5.15 -5.18
N SER A 213 4.66 5.57 -5.98
CA SER A 213 6.09 5.43 -5.66
C SER A 213 6.48 4.00 -5.21
N SER A 214 5.89 3.00 -5.86
CA SER A 214 6.05 1.59 -5.49
C SER A 214 7.53 1.17 -5.47
N ARG A 215 7.94 0.54 -4.37
CA ARG A 215 9.26 -0.09 -4.20
C ARG A 215 9.21 -1.60 -4.39
N SER A 216 8.21 -2.09 -5.11
CA SER A 216 8.07 -3.50 -5.43
C SER A 216 9.20 -3.98 -6.36
N ARG A 217 9.55 -5.27 -6.23
CA ARG A 217 10.64 -5.94 -6.95
C ARG A 217 10.16 -7.27 -7.56
N ASP A 218 8.88 -7.38 -7.91
CA ASP A 218 8.33 -8.62 -8.48
C ASP A 218 8.93 -8.92 -9.85
N ILE A 219 9.05 -7.91 -10.72
CA ILE A 219 9.71 -8.03 -12.02
C ILE A 219 11.22 -8.16 -11.82
N VAL A 220 11.81 -7.31 -10.98
CA VAL A 220 13.27 -7.35 -10.73
C VAL A 220 13.71 -8.72 -10.21
N ARG A 221 12.95 -9.37 -9.33
CA ARG A 221 13.23 -10.72 -8.83
C ARG A 221 13.15 -11.79 -9.93
N LEU A 222 12.22 -11.66 -10.87
CA LEU A 222 12.18 -12.54 -12.04
C LEU A 222 13.46 -12.40 -12.87
N LEU A 223 13.93 -11.17 -13.07
CA LEU A 223 15.16 -10.90 -13.83
C LEU A 223 16.42 -11.37 -13.08
N GLU A 224 16.45 -11.23 -11.75
CA GLU A 224 17.49 -11.79 -10.89
C GLU A 224 17.62 -13.29 -11.09
N SER A 225 16.50 -14.02 -10.95
CA SER A 225 16.51 -15.47 -11.09
C SER A 225 16.78 -15.92 -12.52
N LEU A 226 16.38 -15.14 -13.53
CA LEU A 226 16.76 -15.39 -14.92
C LEU A 226 18.29 -15.38 -15.07
N VAL A 227 18.95 -14.34 -14.55
CA VAL A 227 20.42 -14.21 -14.58
C VAL A 227 21.12 -15.33 -13.80
N GLU A 228 20.51 -15.81 -12.72
CA GLU A 228 21.02 -16.95 -11.95
C GLU A 228 20.81 -18.30 -12.68
N SER A 229 19.77 -18.42 -13.49
CA SER A 229 19.37 -19.65 -14.18
C SER A 229 20.06 -19.88 -15.53
N GLU A 230 20.45 -18.82 -16.25
CA GLU A 230 21.06 -18.93 -17.58
C GLU A 230 22.59 -19.08 -17.51
N MET A 231 23.07 -20.24 -17.99
CA MET A 231 24.47 -20.47 -18.37
C MET A 231 24.75 -19.82 -19.74
N MET A 232 25.21 -18.56 -19.75
CA MET A 232 26.14 -17.90 -20.71
C MET A 232 25.73 -16.43 -20.99
N PRO A 233 26.67 -15.45 -20.89
CA PRO A 233 26.41 -14.01 -21.13
C PRO A 233 25.84 -13.64 -22.51
N ASP A 234 26.03 -14.48 -23.52
CA ASP A 234 25.71 -14.13 -24.91
C ASP A 234 24.18 -14.19 -25.20
N GLU A 235 23.43 -15.04 -24.49
CA GLU A 235 21.97 -15.19 -24.66
C GLU A 235 21.18 -14.03 -24.02
N ILE A 236 21.72 -13.46 -22.94
CA ILE A 236 21.18 -12.28 -22.25
C ILE A 236 21.57 -10.93 -22.88
N GLY A 237 22.31 -10.95 -24.00
CA GLY A 237 22.70 -9.74 -24.73
C GLY A 237 23.85 -8.97 -24.08
N ALA A 238 24.84 -9.68 -23.50
CA ALA A 238 25.92 -9.03 -22.76
C ALA A 238 26.72 -7.99 -23.57
N GLU A 239 26.74 -8.14 -24.90
CA GLU A 239 27.41 -7.22 -25.83
C GLU A 239 26.76 -5.82 -25.91
N GLU A 240 25.49 -5.67 -25.52
CA GLU A 240 24.76 -4.39 -25.60
C GLU A 240 25.10 -3.41 -24.48
N LEU A 241 25.74 -3.89 -23.40
CA LEU A 241 26.19 -3.07 -22.28
C LEU A 241 27.70 -3.21 -22.07
N SER A 242 28.29 -2.23 -21.39
CA SER A 242 29.72 -2.29 -21.10
C SER A 242 30.05 -3.49 -20.20
N SER A 243 31.24 -4.06 -20.37
CA SER A 243 31.75 -5.10 -19.47
C SER A 243 31.87 -4.59 -18.02
N GLU A 244 31.87 -3.28 -17.78
CA GLU A 244 31.78 -2.70 -16.44
C GLU A 244 30.37 -2.81 -15.88
N ALA A 245 29.32 -2.52 -16.66
CA ALA A 245 27.93 -2.65 -16.24
C ALA A 245 27.62 -4.09 -15.82
N TRP A 246 27.99 -5.09 -16.63
CA TRP A 246 27.80 -6.50 -16.28
C TRP A 246 28.64 -7.00 -15.11
N ARG A 247 29.79 -6.38 -14.82
CA ARG A 247 30.61 -6.75 -13.64
C ARG A 247 30.15 -6.08 -12.35
N LEU A 248 29.52 -4.92 -12.44
CA LEU A 248 29.22 -4.05 -11.30
C LEU A 248 27.72 -3.80 -11.08
N TYR A 249 26.83 -4.44 -11.85
CA TYR A 249 25.39 -4.31 -11.62
C TYR A 249 25.02 -4.79 -10.23
N ASN A 250 24.04 -4.12 -9.63
CA ASN A 250 23.40 -4.57 -8.40
C ASN A 250 21.92 -4.18 -8.46
N PHE A 251 21.04 -5.16 -8.21
CA PHE A 251 19.60 -4.99 -8.21
C PHE A 251 18.99 -4.60 -6.86
N ASP A 252 19.77 -4.56 -5.76
CA ASP A 252 19.30 -4.30 -4.38
C ASP A 252 18.40 -3.06 -4.24
N TYR A 253 18.68 -2.03 -5.05
CA TYR A 253 17.95 -0.75 -5.06
C TYR A 253 17.31 -0.44 -6.41
N VAL A 254 17.08 -1.47 -7.22
CA VAL A 254 16.33 -1.39 -8.48
C VAL A 254 14.92 -1.90 -8.20
N PHE A 255 13.93 -1.08 -8.55
CA PHE A 255 12.52 -1.41 -8.37
C PHE A 255 11.83 -1.61 -9.72
N ASP A 256 10.66 -2.25 -9.72
CA ASP A 256 9.92 -2.54 -10.95
C ASP A 256 9.60 -1.25 -11.74
N VAL A 257 9.30 -0.15 -11.04
CA VAL A 257 9.07 1.17 -11.66
C VAL A 257 10.31 1.70 -12.39
N ASP A 258 11.53 1.39 -11.91
CA ASP A 258 12.77 1.76 -12.59
C ASP A 258 12.91 1.03 -13.93
N VAL A 259 12.50 -0.24 -13.97
CA VAL A 259 12.51 -1.09 -15.17
C VAL A 259 11.48 -0.61 -16.19
N LEU A 260 10.28 -0.25 -15.72
CA LEU A 260 9.13 0.09 -16.57
C LEU A 260 9.13 1.53 -17.10
N SER A 261 9.83 2.45 -16.43
CA SER A 261 9.85 3.89 -16.75
C SER A 261 10.09 4.26 -18.22
N ASN A 262 10.83 3.44 -18.97
CA ASN A 262 11.13 3.70 -20.39
C ASN A 262 10.32 2.84 -21.37
N SER A 263 9.58 1.84 -20.90
CA SER A 263 8.91 0.85 -21.74
C SER A 263 7.39 0.93 -21.67
N LEU A 264 6.82 1.45 -20.59
CA LEU A 264 5.38 1.55 -20.39
C LEU A 264 4.85 2.93 -20.81
N PRO A 265 4.11 3.04 -21.94
CA PRO A 265 3.61 4.33 -22.42
C PRO A 265 2.56 4.93 -21.48
N HIS A 266 2.34 6.24 -21.57
CA HIS A 266 1.31 6.93 -20.80
C HIS A 266 -0.06 6.27 -21.00
N PHE A 267 -0.81 6.14 -19.91
CA PHE A 267 -2.15 5.54 -19.88
C PHE A 267 -2.16 4.11 -20.38
N HIS A 268 -1.08 3.37 -20.17
CA HIS A 268 -1.02 1.93 -20.40
C HIS A 268 -0.66 1.21 -19.10
N ARG A 269 -1.10 -0.04 -19.01
CA ARG A 269 -0.65 -1.00 -18.00
C ARG A 269 0.12 -2.15 -18.61
N THR A 270 0.94 -2.77 -17.77
CA THR A 270 1.53 -4.09 -18.02
C THR A 270 0.44 -5.17 -18.04
N ALA A 271 0.85 -6.41 -18.30
CA ALA A 271 0.12 -7.61 -17.92
C ALA A 271 -0.28 -7.57 -16.43
N TRP A 272 -1.36 -8.27 -16.10
CA TRP A 272 -1.68 -8.61 -14.71
C TRP A 272 -0.83 -9.78 -14.23
N PHE A 273 -0.49 -9.79 -12.95
CA PHE A 273 0.26 -10.84 -12.27
C PHE A 273 -0.50 -11.29 -11.02
N GLU A 274 -0.47 -12.58 -10.70
CA GLU A 274 -0.88 -13.10 -9.39
C GLU A 274 0.30 -13.03 -8.42
N SER A 275 0.14 -12.30 -7.33
CA SER A 275 1.17 -12.20 -6.30
C SER A 275 1.41 -13.55 -5.63
N ARG A 276 2.69 -13.89 -5.46
CA ARG A 276 3.13 -15.10 -4.75
C ARG A 276 3.82 -14.80 -3.42
N ALA A 277 3.55 -13.62 -2.84
CA ALA A 277 4.08 -13.28 -1.52
C ALA A 277 3.79 -14.39 -0.49
N PRO A 278 4.75 -14.74 0.41
CA PRO A 278 4.59 -15.87 1.32
C PRO A 278 3.31 -15.84 2.17
N ILE A 279 2.83 -14.65 2.56
CA ILE A 279 1.59 -14.49 3.32
C ILE A 279 0.33 -14.89 2.52
N ILE A 280 0.39 -14.77 1.19
CA ILE A 280 -0.71 -15.11 0.28
C ILE A 280 -0.76 -16.62 0.03
N VAL A 281 0.38 -17.22 -0.31
CA VAL A 281 0.46 -18.64 -0.71
C VAL A 281 0.70 -19.60 0.47
N GLY A 282 1.02 -19.07 1.65
CA GLY A 282 1.27 -19.83 2.86
C GLY A 282 0.02 -20.50 3.45
N LYS A 283 0.12 -21.01 4.68
CA LYS A 283 -1.00 -21.63 5.42
C LYS A 283 -1.24 -20.86 6.72
N PRO A 284 -2.42 -20.22 6.92
CA PRO A 284 -3.66 -20.42 6.17
C PRO A 284 -3.72 -19.75 4.79
N GLY A 285 -2.92 -18.71 4.52
CA GLY A 285 -2.88 -18.03 3.22
C GLY A 285 -4.16 -17.26 2.89
N TYR A 286 -4.19 -16.68 1.68
CA TYR A 286 -5.36 -15.97 1.18
C TYR A 286 -6.27 -16.96 0.44
N PRO A 287 -7.60 -16.92 0.65
CA PRO A 287 -8.56 -17.65 -0.19
C PRO A 287 -8.36 -17.29 -1.66
N GLU A 288 -8.59 -18.24 -2.58
CA GLU A 288 -8.31 -18.04 -4.01
C GLU A 288 -8.96 -16.78 -4.59
N ALA A 289 -10.23 -16.52 -4.24
CA ALA A 289 -10.97 -15.35 -4.68
C ALA A 289 -10.37 -14.02 -4.20
N LEU A 290 -9.68 -14.03 -3.05
CA LEU A 290 -9.08 -12.86 -2.42
C LEU A 290 -7.58 -12.73 -2.70
N ARG A 291 -6.96 -13.69 -3.39
CA ARG A 291 -5.55 -13.55 -3.81
C ARG A 291 -5.37 -12.29 -4.64
N VAL A 292 -4.20 -11.68 -4.51
CA VAL A 292 -3.94 -10.37 -5.11
C VAL A 292 -3.47 -10.52 -6.55
N ALA A 293 -4.26 -9.97 -7.47
CA ALA A 293 -3.80 -9.65 -8.82
C ALA A 293 -3.24 -8.22 -8.80
N PHE A 294 -2.10 -8.00 -9.44
CA PHE A 294 -1.51 -6.66 -9.58
C PHE A 294 -1.04 -6.37 -11.00
N CYS A 295 -1.03 -5.10 -11.37
CA CYS A 295 -0.35 -4.61 -12.57
C CYS A 295 0.31 -3.26 -12.28
N TYR A 296 1.24 -2.87 -13.15
CA TYR A 296 1.78 -1.52 -13.14
C TYR A 296 1.08 -0.69 -14.20
N ALA A 297 0.66 0.53 -13.85
CA ALA A 297 -0.01 1.45 -14.74
C ALA A 297 0.73 2.79 -14.79
N ASN A 298 1.02 3.28 -15.99
CA ASN A 298 1.50 4.64 -16.18
C ASN A 298 0.30 5.58 -16.22
N VAL A 299 0.07 6.34 -15.14
CA VAL A 299 -1.05 7.28 -15.01
C VAL A 299 -0.72 8.68 -15.57
N GLY A 300 0.40 8.80 -16.30
CA GLY A 300 0.88 10.03 -16.92
C GLY A 300 1.86 10.81 -16.04
N ALA A 301 1.54 10.99 -14.76
CA ALA A 301 2.44 11.66 -13.81
C ALA A 301 3.52 10.73 -13.23
N GLU A 302 3.18 9.45 -13.04
CA GLU A 302 4.08 8.42 -12.53
C GLU A 302 3.63 7.02 -13.00
N ILE A 303 4.44 6.00 -12.70
CA ILE A 303 4.04 4.59 -12.80
C ILE A 303 3.68 4.10 -11.40
N VAL A 304 2.43 3.66 -11.25
CA VAL A 304 1.89 3.14 -10.00
C VAL A 304 1.67 1.65 -10.08
N ARG A 305 1.61 1.02 -8.91
CA ARG A 305 1.14 -0.37 -8.79
C ARG A 305 -0.32 -0.35 -8.37
N LEU A 306 -1.14 -1.08 -9.11
CA LEU A 306 -2.55 -1.28 -8.81
C LEU A 306 -2.76 -2.72 -8.38
N GLU A 307 -3.45 -2.91 -7.27
CA GLU A 307 -3.78 -4.23 -6.72
C GLU A 307 -5.29 -4.40 -6.61
N ILE A 308 -5.78 -5.55 -7.06
CA ILE A 308 -7.19 -5.96 -6.95
C ILE A 308 -7.26 -7.43 -6.54
N PRO A 309 -8.34 -7.87 -5.88
CA PRO A 309 -8.53 -9.28 -5.61
C PRO A 309 -8.85 -10.05 -6.90
N MET A 310 -8.53 -11.35 -6.90
CA MET A 310 -8.69 -12.26 -8.04
C MET A 310 -10.14 -12.33 -8.54
N TRP A 311 -11.13 -12.22 -7.66
CA TRP A 311 -12.54 -12.18 -8.07
C TRP A 311 -12.85 -10.96 -8.96
N LEU A 312 -12.26 -9.79 -8.65
CA LEU A 312 -12.48 -8.56 -9.39
C LEU A 312 -11.72 -8.61 -10.72
N PHE A 313 -10.49 -9.14 -10.72
CA PHE A 313 -9.74 -9.40 -11.94
C PHE A 313 -10.51 -10.27 -12.94
N LYS A 314 -11.17 -11.34 -12.44
CA LYS A 314 -11.99 -12.26 -13.25
C LYS A 314 -13.36 -11.68 -13.66
N SER A 315 -13.74 -10.51 -13.14
CA SER A 315 -15.03 -9.87 -13.42
C SER A 315 -15.00 -8.98 -14.66
N THR A 316 -16.18 -8.69 -15.23
CA THR A 316 -16.33 -7.73 -16.33
C THR A 316 -16.07 -6.28 -15.90
N THR A 317 -16.07 -5.98 -14.60
CA THR A 317 -15.91 -4.63 -14.03
C THR A 317 -14.44 -4.21 -13.89
N CYS A 318 -13.49 -5.14 -14.06
CA CYS A 318 -12.05 -4.87 -13.93
C CYS A 318 -11.57 -3.67 -14.78
N ASN A 319 -11.99 -3.61 -16.05
CA ASN A 319 -11.59 -2.52 -16.94
C ASN A 319 -12.24 -1.18 -16.56
N GLU A 320 -13.47 -1.20 -16.04
CA GLU A 320 -14.14 0.02 -15.54
C GLU A 320 -13.42 0.56 -14.30
N VAL A 321 -12.98 -0.31 -13.39
CA VAL A 321 -12.17 0.05 -12.22
C VAL A 321 -10.87 0.73 -12.65
N LEU A 322 -10.17 0.19 -13.64
CA LEU A 322 -8.98 0.85 -14.20
C LEU A 322 -9.29 2.23 -14.79
N GLY A 323 -10.40 2.38 -15.52
CA GLY A 323 -10.81 3.67 -16.08
C GLY A 323 -11.18 4.71 -15.02
N MET A 324 -11.92 4.30 -13.97
CA MET A 324 -12.23 5.16 -12.81
C MET A 324 -10.97 5.53 -12.00
N THR A 325 -10.00 4.61 -11.92
CA THR A 325 -8.72 4.82 -11.24
C THR A 325 -7.87 5.83 -11.98
N LEU A 326 -7.76 5.69 -13.31
CA LEU A 326 -7.02 6.64 -14.14
C LEU A 326 -7.66 8.04 -14.09
N ASP A 327 -8.98 8.14 -14.17
CA ASP A 327 -9.67 9.43 -14.07
C ASP A 327 -9.45 10.09 -12.68
N GLN A 328 -9.52 9.34 -11.59
CA GLN A 328 -9.18 9.87 -10.25
C GLN A 328 -7.72 10.35 -10.18
N ALA A 329 -6.77 9.56 -10.70
CA ALA A 329 -5.36 9.93 -10.69
C ALA A 329 -5.10 11.18 -11.53
N LEU A 330 -5.74 11.31 -12.70
CA LEU A 330 -5.63 12.51 -13.54
C LEU A 330 -6.15 13.77 -12.82
N LYS A 331 -7.29 13.66 -12.12
CA LYS A 331 -7.87 14.76 -11.34
C LYS A 331 -7.00 15.17 -10.15
N GLY A 332 -6.28 14.22 -9.54
CA GLY A 332 -5.37 14.47 -8.43
C GLY A 332 -3.89 14.49 -8.81
N HIS A 333 -3.56 14.82 -10.07
CA HIS A 333 -2.18 15.02 -10.55
C HIS A 333 -1.23 13.83 -10.33
N GLY A 334 -1.71 12.61 -10.51
CA GLY A 334 -0.96 11.37 -10.34
C GLY A 334 -1.38 10.54 -9.14
N TYR A 335 -2.27 11.05 -8.29
CA TYR A 335 -2.77 10.35 -7.12
C TYR A 335 -4.30 10.47 -7.01
N PRO A 336 -5.05 9.41 -6.64
CA PRO A 336 -6.50 9.49 -6.60
C PRO A 336 -7.03 10.54 -5.61
N VAL A 337 -7.89 11.44 -6.09
CA VAL A 337 -8.51 12.49 -5.23
C VAL A 337 -9.23 11.88 -4.03
N ALA A 338 -9.92 10.76 -4.23
CA ALA A 338 -10.60 10.05 -3.15
C ALA A 338 -9.66 9.65 -2.00
N ILE A 339 -8.41 9.25 -2.31
CA ILE A 339 -7.43 8.85 -1.29
C ILE A 339 -6.83 10.07 -0.60
N SER A 340 -6.43 11.09 -1.36
CA SER A 340 -5.87 12.31 -0.76
C SER A 340 -6.85 13.00 0.18
N GLU A 341 -8.12 13.09 -0.20
CA GLU A 341 -9.14 13.72 0.62
C GLU A 341 -9.51 12.86 1.84
N SER A 342 -9.53 11.52 1.73
CA SER A 342 -9.75 10.65 2.90
C SER A 342 -8.63 10.78 3.93
N HIS A 343 -7.38 10.90 3.48
CA HIS A 343 -6.23 11.16 4.34
C HIS A 343 -6.42 12.45 5.14
N GLU A 344 -6.78 13.55 4.47
CA GLU A 344 -7.02 14.83 5.15
C GLU A 344 -8.12 14.76 6.22
N GLN A 345 -9.16 13.95 6.02
CA GLN A 345 -10.22 13.74 7.03
C GLN A 345 -9.80 12.81 8.17
N ALA A 346 -8.83 11.93 7.92
CA ALA A 346 -8.38 10.92 8.87
C ALA A 346 -7.31 11.47 9.81
N VAL A 347 -6.43 12.35 9.34
CA VAL A 347 -5.26 12.85 10.09
C VAL A 347 -5.66 13.56 11.39
N VAL A 348 -5.19 13.03 12.52
CA VAL A 348 -5.23 13.70 13.83
C VAL A 348 -4.03 14.64 13.95
N ARG A 349 -4.28 15.94 13.83
CA ARG A 349 -3.23 16.98 13.85
C ARG A 349 -2.78 17.30 15.27
N GLY A 350 -1.74 18.13 15.39
CA GLY A 350 -1.19 18.56 16.69
C GLY A 350 -2.24 19.18 17.61
N ALA A 351 -3.10 20.07 17.09
CA ALA A 351 -4.17 20.70 17.86
C ALA A 351 -5.24 19.69 18.33
N ASP A 352 -5.56 18.69 17.50
CA ASP A 352 -6.53 17.64 17.85
C ASP A 352 -5.99 16.75 18.98
N ARG A 353 -4.68 16.48 18.97
CA ARG A 353 -4.01 15.76 20.08
C ARG A 353 -4.07 16.54 21.38
N ASP A 354 -3.73 17.83 21.35
CA ASP A 354 -3.79 18.69 22.53
C ASP A 354 -5.23 18.78 23.08
N PHE A 355 -6.21 18.85 22.18
CA PHE A 355 -7.64 18.82 22.53
C PHE A 355 -8.05 17.48 23.16
N PHE A 356 -7.64 16.35 22.58
CA PHE A 356 -7.89 15.02 23.13
C PHE A 356 -7.33 14.86 24.55
N VAL A 357 -6.08 15.27 24.77
CA VAL A 357 -5.45 15.24 26.10
C VAL A 357 -6.22 16.12 27.09
N SER A 358 -6.63 17.33 26.67
CA SER A 358 -7.41 18.25 27.52
C SER A 358 -8.76 17.66 27.93
N LEU A 359 -9.44 16.94 27.03
CA LEU A 359 -10.68 16.24 27.35
C LEU A 359 -10.48 15.13 28.38
N LEU A 360 -9.42 14.34 28.24
CA LEU A 360 -9.11 13.29 29.22
C LEU A 360 -8.80 13.89 30.60
N GLU A 361 -8.06 15.00 30.66
CA GLU A 361 -7.79 15.72 31.91
C GLU A 361 -9.09 16.21 32.56
N GLN A 362 -9.96 16.88 31.78
CA GLN A 362 -11.23 17.41 32.27
C GLN A 362 -12.13 16.30 32.85
N HIS A 363 -12.27 15.19 32.13
CA HIS A 363 -13.10 14.06 32.59
C HIS A 363 -12.46 13.29 33.75
N GLY A 364 -11.13 13.15 33.77
CA GLY A 364 -10.40 12.52 34.87
C GLY A 364 -10.56 13.28 36.19
N ILE A 365 -10.48 14.62 36.16
CA ILE A 365 -10.74 15.48 37.31
C ILE A 365 -12.19 15.31 37.79
N GLY A 366 -13.16 15.27 36.86
CA GLY A 366 -14.57 15.06 37.17
C GLY A 366 -14.86 13.72 37.86
N LEU A 367 -14.03 12.70 37.62
CA LEU A 367 -14.12 11.37 38.22
C LEU A 367 -13.27 11.22 39.51
N GLY A 368 -12.64 12.30 39.99
CA GLY A 368 -11.86 12.28 41.24
C GLY A 368 -10.46 11.66 41.10
N VAL A 369 -9.92 11.53 39.88
CA VAL A 369 -8.54 11.09 39.68
C VAL A 369 -7.59 12.22 40.12
N ASN A 370 -6.67 11.92 41.06
CA ASN A 370 -5.82 12.91 41.73
C ASN A 370 -5.02 13.81 40.74
N SER A 371 -5.12 15.12 40.95
CA SER A 371 -4.54 16.18 40.09
C SER A 371 -3.00 16.18 40.01
N SER A 372 -2.30 15.58 40.98
CA SER A 372 -0.84 15.49 41.01
C SER A 372 -0.27 14.41 40.08
N MET A 373 -1.02 13.32 39.82
CA MET A 373 -0.72 12.39 38.73
C MET A 373 -1.11 13.01 37.39
N SER A 374 -2.25 13.72 37.34
CA SER A 374 -2.79 14.35 36.13
C SER A 374 -1.82 15.35 35.47
N GLN A 375 -1.13 16.22 36.21
CA GLN A 375 -0.24 17.19 35.55
C GLN A 375 1.05 16.60 34.96
N LYS A 376 1.54 15.46 35.48
CA LYS A 376 2.78 14.80 35.00
C LYS A 376 2.52 13.72 33.96
N ALA A 377 1.40 13.02 34.09
CA ALA A 377 0.96 11.97 33.19
C ALA A 377 0.47 12.50 31.84
N PHE A 378 -0.21 13.65 31.83
CA PHE A 378 -0.85 14.18 30.63
C PHE A 378 0.01 15.19 29.85
N LYS A 379 1.03 15.81 30.50
CA LYS A 379 1.96 16.77 29.85
C LYS A 379 3.07 16.14 29.01
N LYS A 380 3.21 14.81 28.99
CA LYS A 380 4.29 14.16 28.23
C LYS A 380 3.81 13.91 26.81
N ARG A 381 4.44 14.62 25.87
CA ARG A 381 4.08 14.66 24.46
C ARG A 381 3.92 13.27 23.87
N ILE A 382 2.71 12.98 23.39
CA ILE A 382 2.42 11.80 22.59
C ILE A 382 3.21 11.89 21.29
N VAL A 383 4.00 10.85 20.99
CA VAL A 383 4.72 10.73 19.73
C VAL A 383 3.74 10.17 18.70
N ALA A 384 3.52 10.90 17.60
CA ALA A 384 2.78 10.41 16.45
C ALA A 384 3.74 10.02 15.33
N VAL A 385 3.30 9.08 14.50
CA VAL A 385 3.82 8.80 13.16
C VAL A 385 2.75 9.22 12.17
#